data_AF-A0A938UGF7-F1
#
_entry.id   AF-A0A938UGF7-F1
#
_cell.length_a   1.000
_cell.length_b   1.000
_cell.length_c   1.000
_cell.angle_alpha   90.00
_cell.angle_beta   90.00
_cell.angle_gamma   90.00
#
_symmetry.space_group_name_H-M   'P 1'
#
loop_
_entity.id
_entity.type
_entity.pdbx_description
1 polymer ?
#
loop_
_entity_poly.entity_id
_entity_poly.type
_entity_poly.pdbx_seq_one_letter_code
_entity_poly.pdbx_strand_id
1 'polypeptide(L)' 'LGNIKTFSQDSYQTAFDILTRAHVGVAPGIDFGANCEGYLRFCYANSLENIREGMDRLERYLKEQ' A
#
# COMPACT_ATOMS: atom_id res chain seq x y z
N LEU A 1 3.18 -4.03 -8.73
CA LEU A 1 2.58 -2.70 -8.48
C LEU A 1 1.08 -2.91 -8.35
N GLY A 2 0.48 -2.51 -7.23
CA GLY A 2 -0.96 -2.53 -7.02
C GLY A 2 -1.58 -1.19 -7.42
N ASN A 3 -2.63 -1.22 -8.23
CA ASN A 3 -3.34 -0.01 -8.66
C ASN A 3 -4.29 0.46 -7.56
N ILE A 4 -4.15 1.71 -7.10
CA ILE A 4 -5.01 2.30 -6.07
C ILE A 4 -5.88 3.44 -6.61
N LYS A 5 -5.89 3.69 -7.93
CA LYS A 5 -6.59 4.84 -8.55
C LYS A 5 -8.09 4.91 -8.24
N THR A 6 -8.71 3.78 -7.92
CA THR A 6 -10.12 3.72 -7.48
C THR A 6 -10.32 4.32 -6.08
N PHE A 7 -9.29 4.31 -5.24
CA PHE A 7 -9.31 4.81 -3.86
C PHE A 7 -8.65 6.19 -3.75
N SER A 8 -7.51 6.40 -4.40
CA SER A 8 -6.75 7.64 -4.37
C SER A 8 -5.82 7.76 -5.58
N GLN A 9 -5.59 9.00 -6.04
CA GLN A 9 -4.56 9.31 -7.03
C GLN A 9 -3.24 9.74 -6.38
N ASP A 10 -3.20 9.99 -5.07
CA ASP A 10 -1.98 10.35 -4.34
C ASP A 10 -1.39 9.10 -3.67
N SER A 11 -0.42 8.48 -4.34
CA SER A 11 0.27 7.29 -3.83
C SER A 11 1.13 7.58 -2.62
N TYR A 12 1.67 8.79 -2.49
CA TYR A 12 2.51 9.19 -1.36
C TYR A 12 1.69 9.27 -0.08
N GLN A 13 0.63 10.08 -0.08
CA GLN A 13 -0.25 10.23 1.07
C GLN A 13 -0.88 8.88 1.46
N THR A 14 -1.31 8.09 0.47
CA THR A 14 -1.91 6.77 0.71
C THR A 14 -0.91 5.80 1.37
N ALA A 15 0.36 5.80 0.95
CA ALA A 15 1.38 4.96 1.56
C ALA A 15 1.61 5.30 3.04
N PHE A 16 1.62 6.59 3.39
CA PHE A 16 1.73 7.03 4.78
C PHE A 16 0.48 6.72 5.61
N ASP A 17 -0.73 6.87 5.06
CA ASP A 17 -1.96 6.54 5.79
C ASP A 17 -2.03 5.04 6.10
N ILE A 18 -1.66 4.18 5.13
CA ILE A 18 -1.52 2.73 5.34
C ILE A 18 -0.50 2.44 6.45
N LEU A 19 0.65 3.12 6.46
CA LEU A 19 1.66 2.94 7.49
C LEU A 19 1.12 3.32 8.87
N THR A 20 0.43 4.45 8.99
CA THR A 20 -0.07 4.97 10.26
C THR A 20 -1.26 4.17 10.80
N ARG A 21 -2.23 3.81 9.94
CA ARG A 21 -3.49 3.17 10.36
C ARG A 21 -3.44 1.65 10.29
N ALA A 22 -2.88 1.11 9.21
CA ALA A 22 -2.80 -0.34 9.00
C ALA A 22 -1.52 -0.94 9.57
N HIS A 23 -0.52 -0.13 9.96
CA HIS A 23 0.80 -0.59 10.40
C HIS A 23 1.48 -1.51 9.37
N VAL A 24 1.37 -1.16 8.09
CA VAL A 24 2.01 -1.86 6.96
C VAL A 24 2.84 -0.88 6.15
N GLY A 25 4.12 -1.20 5.95
CA GLY A 25 4.99 -0.42 5.08
C GLY A 25 4.82 -0.79 3.61
N VAL A 26 4.50 0.19 2.76
CA VAL A 26 4.43 0.07 1.30
C VAL A 26 5.21 1.20 0.65
N ALA A 27 5.76 0.98 -0.53
CA ALA A 27 6.45 2.03 -1.26
C ALA A 27 5.47 2.74 -2.21
N PRO A 28 5.40 4.08 -2.19
CA PRO A 28 4.50 4.83 -3.06
C PRO A 28 4.98 4.75 -4.51
N GLY A 29 4.04 4.72 -5.44
CA GLY A 29 4.33 4.60 -6.87
C GLY A 29 5.09 5.80 -7.41
N ILE A 30 4.84 6.99 -6.89
CA ILE A 30 5.52 8.23 -7.31
C ILE A 30 7.04 8.19 -7.17
N ASP A 31 7.58 7.40 -6.22
CA ASP A 31 9.03 7.20 -6.06
C ASP A 31 9.67 6.51 -7.29
N PHE A 32 8.86 5.88 -8.13
CA PHE A 32 9.27 5.22 -9.37
C PHE A 32 8.98 6.08 -10.63
N GLY A 33 8.57 7.34 -10.45
CA GLY A 33 8.30 8.29 -11.51
C GLY A 33 6.80 8.59 -11.70
N ALA A 34 6.50 9.71 -12.36
CA ALA A 34 5.13 10.22 -12.50
C ALA A 34 4.15 9.24 -13.17
N ASN A 35 4.63 8.36 -14.06
CA ASN A 35 3.80 7.35 -14.70
C ASN A 35 3.30 6.26 -13.73
N CYS A 36 3.91 6.15 -12.56
CA CYS A 36 3.54 5.22 -11.50
C CYS A 36 2.66 5.86 -10.42
N GLU A 37 2.26 7.11 -10.58
CA GLU A 37 1.31 7.76 -9.67
C GLU A 37 -0.04 7.01 -9.63
N GLY A 38 -0.62 6.90 -8.45
CA GLY A 38 -1.79 6.07 -8.18
C GLY A 38 -1.50 4.56 -8.14
N TYR A 39 -0.24 4.15 -7.97
CA TYR A 39 0.13 2.76 -7.68
C TYR A 39 0.90 2.66 -6.36
N LEU A 40 0.93 1.46 -5.78
CA LEU A 40 1.77 1.09 -4.64
C LEU A 40 2.65 -0.12 -4.98
N ARG A 41 3.83 -0.22 -4.37
CA ARG A 41 4.71 -1.37 -4.48
C ARG A 41 4.79 -2.13 -3.17
N PHE A 42 4.59 -3.45 -3.26
CA PHE A 42 4.69 -4.40 -2.16
C PHE A 42 6.01 -5.17 -2.24
N CYS A 43 6.59 -5.45 -1.08
CA CYS A 43 7.75 -6.33 -0.95
C CYS A 43 7.29 -7.71 -0.47
N TYR A 44 7.60 -8.75 -1.25
CA TYR A 44 7.29 -10.14 -0.91
C TYR A 44 8.51 -10.91 -0.35
N ALA A 45 9.66 -10.24 -0.18
CA ALA A 45 10.85 -10.84 0.40
C ALA A 45 10.75 -10.86 1.94
N ASN A 46 9.79 -11.62 2.46
CA ASN A 46 9.52 -11.78 3.88
C ASN A 46 8.91 -13.18 4.15
N SER A 47 8.68 -13.55 5.41
CA SER A 47 7.98 -14.80 5.74
C SER A 47 6.52 -14.76 5.25
N LEU A 48 5.98 -15.92 4.88
CA LEU A 48 4.58 -16.06 4.48
C LEU A 48 3.62 -15.60 5.59
N GLU A 49 3.99 -15.82 6.86
CA GLU A 49 3.23 -15.36 8.01
C GLU A 49 3.12 -13.84 8.06
N ASN A 50 4.25 -13.12 7.92
CA ASN A 50 4.26 -11.66 7.89
C ASN A 50 3.51 -11.10 6.69
N ILE A 51 3.64 -11.75 5.52
CA ILE A 51 2.90 -11.36 4.33
C ILE A 51 1.40 -11.52 4.58
N ARG A 52 0.95 -12.65 5.15
CA ARG A 52 -0.46 -12.90 5.46
C ARG A 52 -1.00 -11.85 6.42
N GLU A 53 -0.30 -11.60 7.53
CA GLU A 53 -0.69 -10.59 8.51
C GLU A 53 -0.75 -9.17 7.90
N GLY A 54 0.20 -8.82 7.05
CA GLY A 54 0.20 -7.54 6.33
C GLY A 54 -1.00 -7.40 5.39
N MET A 55 -1.35 -8.47 4.66
CA MET A 55 -2.53 -8.48 3.79
C MET A 55 -3.84 -8.41 4.58
N ASP A 56 -3.95 -9.12 5.72
CA ASP A 56 -5.12 -9.06 6.60
C ASP A 56 -5.32 -7.64 7.17
N ARG A 57 -4.23 -6.94 7.53
CA ARG A 57 -4.28 -5.53 7.95
C ARG A 57 -4.73 -4.60 6.84
N LEU A 58 -4.22 -4.79 5.63
CA LEU A 58 -4.63 -4.02 4.46
C LEU A 58 -6.11 -4.24 4.13
N GLU A 59 -6.60 -5.48 4.22
CA GLU A 59 -8.03 -5.77 4.01
C GLU A 59 -8.91 -5.02 5.01
N ARG A 60 -8.55 -5.04 6.30
CA ARG A 60 -9.28 -4.29 7.33
C ARG A 60 -9.27 -2.79 7.04
N TYR A 61 -8.10 -2.22 6.76
CA TYR A 61 -7.96 -0.81 6.41
C TYR A 61 -8.84 -0.42 5.22
N LEU A 62 -8.87 -1.21 4.15
CA LEU A 62 -9.67 -0.91 2.95
C LEU A 62 -11.18 -1.02 3.18
N LYS A 63 -11.63 -1.85 4.15
CA LYS A 63 -13.06 -1.94 4.52
C LYS A 63 -13.51 -0.76 5.40
N GLU A 64 -12.58 -0.05 6.02
CA GLU A 64 -12.84 1.12 6.86
C GLU A 64 -12.78 2.45 6.07
N GLN A 65 -12.54 2.39 4.76
CA GLN A 65 -12.46 3.54 3.85
C GLN A 65 -13.77 3.76 3.10
#